data_AF-A0A4V3BNA0-F1
#
_entry.id   AF-A0A4V3BNA0-F1
#
_cell.length_a   1.000
_cell.length_b   1.000
_cell.length_c   1.000
_cell.angle_alpha   90.00
_cell.angle_beta   90.00
_cell.angle_gamma   90.00
#
_symmetry.space_group_name_H-M   'P 1'
#
loop_
_entity.id
_entity.type
_entity.pdbx_description
1 polymer ?
#
loop_
_entity_poly.entity_id
_entity_poly.type
_entity_poly.pdbx_seq_one_letter_code
_entity_poly.pdbx_strand_id
1 'polypeptide(L)' 'MAGDRAGFLATLRAVLWSFLGVRKRRGYQEDANSLDPKAVIVAGLIAGLVFVLVLVAVVRVVVGGA' A
#
# COMPACT_ATOMS: atom_id res chain seq x y z
N MET A 1 -27.32 -0.65 -11.54
CA MET A 1 -27.25 -2.08 -11.90
C MET A 1 -26.68 -2.83 -10.70
N ALA A 2 -27.28 -3.96 -10.37
CA ALA A 2 -27.24 -4.63 -9.06
C ALA A 2 -25.87 -5.25 -8.69
N GLY A 3 -25.41 -5.00 -7.46
CA GLY A 3 -25.29 -6.03 -6.42
C GLY A 3 -24.60 -7.36 -6.69
N ASP A 4 -23.36 -7.38 -7.18
CA ASP A 4 -22.43 -8.49 -6.89
C ASP A 4 -21.37 -7.96 -5.94
N ARG A 5 -21.23 -8.59 -4.76
CA ARG A 5 -20.07 -8.35 -3.89
C ARG A 5 -18.85 -8.55 -4.77
N ALA A 6 -17.95 -7.56 -4.85
CA ALA A 6 -16.69 -7.74 -5.56
C ALA A 6 -16.09 -9.08 -5.12
N GLY A 7 -15.99 -10.03 -6.06
CA GLY A 7 -15.57 -11.39 -5.73
C GLY A 7 -14.24 -11.36 -4.97
N PHE A 8 -13.94 -12.38 -4.18
CA PHE A 8 -12.69 -12.45 -3.41
C PHE A 8 -11.45 -12.07 -4.24
N LEU A 9 -11.40 -12.50 -5.51
CA LEU A 9 -10.38 -12.15 -6.50
C LEU A 9 -10.35 -10.66 -6.88
N ALA A 10 -11.49 -9.98 -6.94
CA ALA A 10 -11.58 -8.55 -7.22
C ALA A 10 -11.09 -7.72 -6.02
N THR A 11 -11.42 -8.16 -4.80
CA THR A 11 -10.90 -7.55 -3.56
C THR A 11 -9.39 -7.78 -3.45
N LEU A 12 -8.90 -9.00 -3.75
CA LEU A 12 -7.46 -9.30 -3.77
C LEU A 12 -6.72 -8.44 -4.80
N ARG A 13 -7.27 -8.30 -6.01
CA ARG A 13 -6.72 -7.42 -7.04
C ARG A 13 -6.70 -5.97 -6.60
N ALA A 14 -7.76 -5.49 -5.95
CA ALA A 14 -7.82 -4.12 -5.42
C ALA A 14 -6.78 -3.87 -4.32
N VAL A 15 -6.56 -4.84 -3.43
CA VAL A 15 -5.52 -4.79 -2.39
C VAL A 15 -4.13 -4.82 -3.01
N LEU A 16 -3.89 -5.71 -3.98
CA LEU A 16 -2.63 -5.80 -4.72
C LEU A 16 -2.30 -4.48 -5.44
N TRP A 17 -3.26 -3.82 -6.07
CA TRP A 17 -3.06 -2.51 -6.70
C TRP A 17 -2.75 -1.40 -5.70
N SER A 18 -3.27 -1.50 -4.48
CA SER A 18 -2.99 -0.54 -3.40
C SER A 18 -1.61 -0.78 -2.77
N PHE A 19 -1.14 -2.03 -2.73
CA PHE A 19 0.20 -2.41 -2.25
C PHE A 19 1.29 -2.14 -3.29
N LEU A 20 0.99 -2.30 -4.58
CA LEU A 20 1.90 -1.98 -5.69
C LEU A 20 2.11 -0.46 -5.86
N GLY A 21 1.33 0.40 -5.19
CA GLY A 21 1.47 1.85 -5.23
C GLY A 21 1.08 2.51 -6.56
N VAL A 22 0.43 1.75 -7.47
CA VAL A 22 0.05 2.22 -8.81
C VAL A 22 -1.31 2.94 -8.77
N ARG A 23 -1.44 3.99 -7.95
CA ARG A 23 -2.46 5.01 -8.25
C ARG A 23 -2.07 6.40 -7.74
N LYS A 24 -1.93 7.29 -8.74
CA LYS A 24 -1.90 8.76 -8.72
C LYS A 24 -0.52 9.43 -8.58
N ARG A 25 0.25 9.38 -9.67
CA ARG A 25 1.36 10.31 -10.01
C ARG A 25 0.90 11.76 -10.30
N ARG A 26 -0.21 12.25 -9.73
CA ARG A 26 -0.76 13.56 -10.14
C ARG A 26 -0.34 14.76 -9.25
N GLY A 27 0.22 14.52 -8.06
CA GLY A 27 0.76 15.59 -7.20
C GLY A 27 2.27 15.82 -7.36
N TYR A 28 2.99 14.92 -8.05
CA TYR A 28 4.46 14.86 -8.01
C TYR A 28 5.17 16.10 -8.61
N GLN A 29 4.53 16.86 -9.49
CA GLN A 29 5.18 17.99 -10.20
C GLN A 29 4.97 19.35 -9.53
N GLU A 30 3.88 19.55 -8.77
CA GLU A 30 3.66 20.78 -7.98
C GLU A 30 4.41 20.71 -6.64
N ASP A 31 4.51 19.51 -6.08
CA ASP A 31 5.08 19.26 -4.76
C ASP A 31 6.60 19.03 -4.77
N ALA A 32 7.18 18.54 -5.88
CA ALA A 32 8.63 18.23 -5.94
C ALA A 32 9.55 19.45 -5.84
N ASN A 33 9.06 20.67 -6.11
CA ASN A 33 9.81 21.90 -5.90
C ASN A 33 9.67 22.48 -4.48
N SER A 34 8.73 21.98 -3.68
CA SER A 34 8.41 22.50 -2.34
C SER A 34 8.70 21.50 -1.21
N LEU A 35 8.72 20.19 -1.50
CA LEU A 35 9.02 19.16 -0.51
C LEU A 35 10.52 18.87 -0.41
N ASP A 36 11.03 19.03 0.81
CA ASP A 36 12.39 18.63 1.18
C ASP A 36 12.64 17.16 0.78
N PRO A 37 13.61 16.87 -0.11
CA PRO A 37 13.91 15.52 -0.58
C PRO A 37 14.19 14.53 0.57
N LYS A 38 14.72 15.06 1.69
CA LYS A 38 14.99 14.30 2.92
C LYS A 38 13.71 13.77 3.56
N ALA A 39 12.65 14.58 3.61
CA ALA A 39 11.37 14.20 4.19
C ALA A 39 10.71 13.07 3.40
N VAL A 40 10.83 13.10 2.07
CA VAL A 40 10.32 12.04 1.19
C VAL A 40 11.04 10.71 1.42
N ILE A 41 12.37 10.74 1.56
CA ILE A 41 13.18 9.55 1.83
C ILE A 41 12.79 8.95 3.19
N VAL A 42 12.69 9.78 4.23
CA VAL A 42 12.29 9.32 5.58
C VAL A 42 10.87 8.75 5.57
N ALA A 43 9.92 9.43 4.93
CA ALA A 43 8.55 8.96 4.81
C ALA A 43 8.46 7.63 4.05
N GLY A 44 9.22 7.48 2.96
CA GLY A 44 9.30 6.24 2.19
C GLY A 44 9.89 5.08 2.99
N LEU A 45 10.95 5.31 3.76
CA LEU A 45 11.56 4.30 4.62
C LEU A 45 10.61 3.86 5.74
N ILE A 46 9.95 4.80 6.41
CA ILE A 46 8.97 4.50 7.46
C ILE A 46 7.80 3.69 6.88
N ALA A 47 7.24 4.15 5.75
CA ALA A 47 6.13 3.46 5.09
C ALA A 47 6.52 2.04 4.64
N GLY A 48 7.72 1.86 4.07
CA GLY A 48 8.23 0.55 3.67
C GLY A 48 8.47 -0.39 4.85
N LEU A 49 8.98 0.13 5.96
CA LEU A 49 9.24 -0.67 7.16
C LEU A 49 7.94 -1.12 7.82
N VAL A 50 6.96 -0.20 7.95
CA VAL A 50 5.60 -0.51 8.41
C VAL A 50 4.95 -1.57 7.53
N PHE A 51 5.09 -1.45 6.22
CA PHE A 51 4.53 -2.41 5.25
C PHE A 51 5.07 -3.82 5.46
N VAL A 52 6.40 -3.98 5.61
CA VAL A 52 7.03 -5.28 5.85
C VAL A 52 6.56 -5.88 7.17
N LEU A 53 6.50 -5.09 8.24
CA LEU A 53 6.01 -5.55 9.54
C LEU A 53 4.56 -6.05 9.47
N VAL A 54 3.69 -5.35 8.74
CA VAL A 54 2.31 -5.76 8.51
C VAL A 54 2.24 -7.11 7.79
N LEU A 55 3.04 -7.32 6.74
CA LEU A 55 3.08 -8.61 6.04
C LEU A 55 3.54 -9.75 6.95
N VAL A 56 4.61 -9.53 7.74
CA VAL A 56 5.11 -10.52 8.69
C VAL A 56 4.06 -10.84 9.76
N ALA A 57 3.35 -9.82 10.27
CA ALA A 57 2.29 -10.02 11.24
C ALA A 57 1.14 -10.86 10.66
N VAL A 58 0.71 -10.56 9.43
CA VAL A 58 -0.32 -11.35 8.74
C VAL A 58 0.13 -12.80 8.58
N VAL A 59 1.36 -13.05 8.13
CA VAL A 59 1.90 -14.41 8.00
C VAL A 59 1.90 -15.13 9.34
N ARG A 60 2.34 -14.48 10.42
CA ARG A 60 2.34 -15.09 11.76
C ARG A 60 0.94 -15.43 12.25
N VAL A 61 -0.06 -14.59 11.99
CA VAL A 61 -1.46 -14.86 12.36
C VAL A 61 -2.02 -16.05 11.58
N VAL A 62 -1.72 -16.14 10.28
CA VAL A 62 -2.22 -17.22 9.42
C VAL A 62 -1.51 -18.55 9.69
N VAL A 63 -0.19 -18.52 9.88
CA VAL A 63 0.63 -19.73 10.09
C VAL A 63 0.64 -20.18 11.54
N GLY A 64 0.63 -19.25 12.50
CA GLY A 64 0.60 -19.57 13.94
C GLY A 64 -0.80 -19.90 14.48
N GLY A 65 -1.84 -19.76 13.64
CA GLY A 65 -3.23 -20.07 13.94
C GLY A 65 -3.76 -21.35 13.29
N ALA A 66 -2.89 -22.30 12.91
CA ALA A 66 -3.24 -23.64 12.42
C ALA A 66 -2.37 -24.71 13.09
#